data_AF-A0A840HMR6-F1
#
_entry.id   AF-A0A840HMR6-F1
#
_cell.length_a   1.000
_cell.length_b   1.000
_cell.length_c   1.000
_cell.angle_alpha   90.00
_cell.angle_beta   90.00
_cell.angle_gamma   90.00
#
_symmetry.space_group_name_H-M   'P 1'
#
loop_
_entity.id
_entity.type
_entity.pdbx_description
1 polymer ?
#
loop_
_entity_poly.entity_id
_entity_poly.type
_entity_poly.pdbx_seq_one_letter_code
_entity_poly.pdbx_strand_id
1 'polypeptide(L)' 'MQYLFNSRGQHIANLVNGQLHAPTGQNIGHYLEGQAIFIDMRGRYLGEIIFENRLLSRRNSPHLGQLRQSWKCR' A
#
# COMPACT_ATOMS: atom_id res chain seq x y z
N MET A 1 -12.11 5.23 -8.45
CA MET A 1 -12.20 4.36 -7.25
C MET A 1 -11.83 2.96 -7.69
N GLN A 2 -10.80 2.37 -7.08
CA GLN A 2 -10.28 1.06 -7.46
C GLN A 2 -10.29 0.13 -6.24
N TYR A 3 -10.81 -1.08 -6.41
CA TYR A 3 -10.89 -2.08 -5.34
C TYR A 3 -9.61 -2.92 -5.33
N LEU A 4 -8.98 -3.03 -4.16
CA LEU A 4 -7.78 -3.83 -3.96
C LEU A 4 -8.14 -5.16 -3.32
N PHE A 5 -7.62 -6.22 -3.92
CA PHE A 5 -7.85 -7.60 -3.49
C PHE A 5 -6.54 -8.24 -3.04
N ASN A 6 -6.62 -9.17 -2.09
CA ASN A 6 -5.49 -10.03 -1.77
C ASN A 6 -5.34 -11.16 -2.81
N SER A 7 -4.29 -11.98 -2.67
CA SER A 7 -4.04 -13.13 -3.56
C SER A 7 -5.15 -14.19 -3.55
N ARG A 8 -6.04 -14.17 -2.54
CA ARG A 8 -7.21 -15.05 -2.41
C ARG A 8 -8.48 -14.42 -3.02
N GLY A 9 -8.40 -13.23 -3.61
CA GLY A 9 -9.56 -12.52 -4.15
C GLY A 9 -10.44 -11.84 -3.10
N GLN A 10 -10.00 -11.74 -1.84
CA GLN A 10 -10.73 -11.02 -0.80
C GLN A 10 -10.46 -9.53 -0.91
N HIS A 11 -11.52 -8.73 -0.90
CA HIS A 11 -11.42 -7.28 -0.87
C HIS A 11 -10.80 -6.82 0.45
N ILE A 12 -9.72 -6.04 0.36
CA ILE A 12 -8.94 -5.60 1.52
C ILE A 12 -8.90 -4.08 1.68
N ALA A 13 -9.05 -3.31 0.60
CA ALA A 13 -9.01 -1.85 0.64
C ALA A 13 -9.54 -1.24 -0.65
N ASN A 14 -9.97 0.02 -0.56
CA ASN A 14 -10.35 0.87 -1.67
C ASN A 14 -9.26 1.91 -1.90
N LEU A 15 -8.80 2.07 -3.13
CA LEU A 15 -7.97 3.19 -3.56
C LEU A 15 -8.87 4.30 -4.11
N VAL A 16 -8.89 5.43 -3.41
CA VAL A 16 -9.67 6.63 -3.77
C VAL A 16 -8.74 7.84 -3.70
N ASN A 17 -8.56 8.56 -4.81
CA ASN A 17 -7.73 9.75 -4.88
C ASN A 17 -6.30 9.56 -4.30
N GLY A 18 -5.68 8.41 -4.55
CA GLY A 18 -4.34 8.08 -4.01
C GLY A 18 -4.32 7.71 -2.51
N GLN A 19 -5.48 7.57 -1.88
CA GLN A 19 -5.62 7.16 -0.48
C GLN A 19 -6.17 5.73 -0.39
N LEU A 20 -5.63 4.95 0.54
CA LEU A 20 -6.17 3.64 0.90
C LEU A 20 -7.21 3.80 2.00
N HIS A 21 -8.41 3.31 1.72
CA HIS A 21 -9.46 3.17 2.70
C HIS A 21 -9.71 1.69 2.97
N ALA A 22 -9.84 1.31 4.24
CA ALA A 22 -10.37 0.02 4.62
C ALA A 22 -11.80 -0.17 4.06
N PRO A 23 -12.30 -1.41 3.95
CA PRO A 23 -13.70 -1.67 3.57
C PRO A 23 -14.69 -1.02 4.54
N THR A 24 -14.27 -0.72 5.77
CA THR A 24 -15.02 0.02 6.79
C THR A 24 -15.03 1.54 6.58
N GLY A 25 -14.29 2.06 5.59
CA GLY A 25 -14.21 3.49 5.25
C GLY A 25 -13.04 4.25 5.89
N GLN A 26 -12.36 3.66 6.86
CA GLN A 26 -11.23 4.29 7.54
C GLN A 26 -10.03 4.44 6.60
N ASN A 27 -9.39 5.62 6.56
CA ASN A 27 -8.11 5.77 5.86
C ASN A 27 -7.03 4.96 6.60
N ILE A 28 -6.37 4.05 5.89
CA ILE A 28 -5.32 3.18 6.42
C ILE A 28 -3.94 3.44 5.79
N GLY A 29 -3.86 4.31 4.79
CA GLY A 29 -2.61 4.59 4.09
C GLY A 29 -2.75 5.41 2.82
N HIS A 30 -1.64 5.50 2.09
CA HIS A 30 -1.50 6.27 0.87
C HIS A 30 -0.75 5.49 -0.21
N TYR A 31 -1.07 5.78 -1.47
CA TYR A 31 -0.35 5.27 -2.63
C TYR A 31 0.73 6.26 -3.06
N LEU A 32 1.96 5.78 -3.16
CA LEU A 32 3.10 6.52 -3.70
C LEU A 32 3.24 6.20 -5.18
N GLU A 33 2.68 7.06 -6.03
CA GLU A 33 2.70 6.88 -7.49
C GLU A 33 4.11 6.76 -8.05
N GLY A 34 5.06 7.57 -7.57
CA GLY A 34 6.45 7.54 -8.04
C GLY A 34 7.21 6.24 -7.75
N GLN A 35 6.68 5.37 -6.89
CA GLN A 35 7.28 4.08 -6.54
C GLN A 35 6.33 2.90 -6.76
N ALA A 36 5.08 3.16 -7.16
CA ALA A 36 4.00 2.18 -7.25
C ALA A 36 3.79 1.33 -5.98
N ILE A 37 4.05 1.93 -4.80
CA ILE A 37 3.93 1.26 -3.50
C ILE A 37 2.84 1.88 -2.63
N PHE A 38 2.34 1.08 -1.71
CA PHE A 38 1.43 1.52 -0.66
C PHE A 38 2.16 1.61 0.67
N ILE A 39 1.90 2.70 1.38
CA ILE A 39 2.45 2.96 2.70
C ILE A 39 1.31 3.22 3.69
N ASP A 40 1.51 2.83 4.94
CA ASP A 40 0.59 3.19 6.02
C ASP A 40 0.76 4.66 6.42
N MET A 41 -0.11 5.15 7.30
CA MET A 41 -0.03 6.54 7.81
C MET A 41 1.25 6.85 8.59
N ARG A 42 2.06 5.84 8.92
CA ARG A 42 3.36 5.96 9.60
C ARG A 42 4.54 5.81 8.62
N GLY A 43 4.28 5.70 7.32
CA GLY A 43 5.30 5.51 6.29
C GLY A 43 5.87 4.09 6.19
N ARG A 44 5.19 3.08 6.75
CA ARG A 44 5.58 1.66 6.64
C ARG A 44 5.01 1.05 5.37
N TYR A 45 5.80 0.23 4.69
CA TYR A 45 5.39 -0.49 3.49
C TYR A 45 4.22 -1.44 3.79
N LEU A 46 3.13 -1.29 3.06
CA LEU A 46 1.96 -2.18 3.11
C LEU A 46 2.02 -3.22 1.99
N GLY A 47 2.50 -2.83 0.81
CA GLY A 47 2.57 -3.69 -0.36
C GLY A 47 2.66 -2.89 -1.65
N GLU A 48 2.64 -3.61 -2.76
CA GLU A 48 2.66 -3.09 -4.13
C GLU A 48 1.49 -3.70 -4.91
N ILE A 49 0.95 -2.97 -5.90
CA ILE A 49 0.00 -3.57 -6.84
C ILE A 49 0.79 -4.45 -7.81
N ILE A 50 0.38 -5.70 -7.92
CA ILE A 50 0.86 -6.62 -8.95
C ILE A 50 -0.36 -7.13 -9.69
N PHE A 51 -0.35 -7.07 -11.03
CA PHE A 51 -1.51 -7.40 -11.87
C PHE A 51 -2.76 -6.57 -11.51
N GLU A 52 -2.75 -5.29 -11.89
CA GLU A 52 -3.86 -4.34 -11.88
C GLU A 52 -4.47 -4.03 -10.50
N ASN A 53 -5.05 -5.02 -9.82
CA ASN A 53 -5.89 -4.84 -8.62
C ASN A 53 -5.45 -5.70 -7.43
N ARG A 54 -4.34 -6.45 -7.51
CA ARG A 54 -3.89 -7.28 -6.38
C ARG A 54 -2.82 -6.58 -5.57
N LEU A 55 -3.08 -6.36 -4.29
CA LEU A 55 -2.07 -5.90 -3.35
C LEU A 55 -1.30 -7.11 -2.83
N LEU A 56 0.00 -7.16 -3.10
CA LEU A 56 0.88 -8.22 -2.63
C LEU A 56 1.88 -7.66 -1.63
N SER A 57 1.75 -8.12 -0.38
CA SER A 57 2.75 -7.86 0.66
C SER A 57 3.90 -8.86 0.51
N ARG A 58 4.93 -8.46 -0.23
CA ARG A 58 6.17 -9.25 -0.34
C ARG A 58 7.00 -9.07 0.93
N ARG A 59 7.08 -10.11 1.78
CA ARG A 59 7.96 -10.12 2.96
C ARG A 59 9.46 -10.01 2.62
N ASN A 60 9.85 -10.37 1.40
CA ASN A 60 11.23 -10.25 0.90
C ASN A 60 11.42 -9.00 0.01
N SER A 61 10.50 -8.04 0.02
CA SER A 61 10.69 -6.81 -0.75
C SER A 61 11.81 -5.97 -0.14
N PRO A 62 12.77 -5.45 -0.95
CA PRO A 62 13.82 -4.56 -0.45
C PRO A 62 13.24 -3.33 0.30
N HIS A 63 12.01 -2.92 -0.02
CA HIS A 63 11.30 -1.82 0.65
C HIS A 63 10.91 -2.11 2.11
N LEU A 64 10.83 -3.37 2.54
CA LEU A 64 10.50 -3.73 3.92
C LEU A 64 11.61 -3.31 4.90
N GLY A 65 12.87 -3.33 4.45
CA GLY A 65 14.03 -2.87 5.22
C GLY A 65 14.38 -1.39 5.00
N GLN A 66 13.96 -0.81 3.87
CA GLN A 66 14.45 0.50 3.43
C GLN A 66 13.63 1.69 3.96
N LEU A 67 12.34 1.49 4.28
CA LEU A 67 11.51 2.57 4.87
C LEU A 67 11.84 2.90 6.33
N ARG A 68 12.74 2.15 7.00
CA ARG A 68 13.29 2.56 8.30
C ARG A 68 14.30 3.71 8.19
N GLN A 69 14.87 3.97 7.01
CA GLN A 69 15.98 4.91 6.85
C GLN A 69 15.67 6.15 6.00
N SER A 70 14.56 6.18 5.25
CA SER A 70 14.31 7.26 4.28
C SER A 70 13.38 8.39 4.75
N TRP A 71 12.95 8.40 6.02
CA TRP A 71 12.18 9.52 6.61
C TRP A 71 12.99 10.31 7.65
N LYS A 72 14.32 10.09 7.75
CA LYS A 72 15.23 11.08 8.32
C LYS A 72 15.73 11.95 7.18
N CYS A 73 15.67 13.27 7.38
CA CYS A 73 15.92 14.36 6.43
C CYS A 73 14.66 14.67 5.60
N ARG A 74 14.03 15.84 5.72
CA ARG A 74 14.57 17.18 5.98
C ARG A 74 13.51 18.05 6.66
#